data_AF-A0A2V6LHQ6-F1
#
_entry.id   AF-A0A2V6LHQ6-F1
#
_cell.length_a   1.000
_cell.length_b   1.000
_cell.length_c   1.000
_cell.angle_alpha   90.00
_cell.angle_beta   90.00
_cell.angle_gamma   90.00
#
_symmetry.space_group_name_H-M   'P 1'
#
loop_
_entity.id
_entity.type
_entity.pdbx_description
1 polymer ?
#
loop_
_entity_poly.entity_id
_entity_poly.type
_entity_poly.pdbx_seq_one_letter_code
_entity_poly.pdbx_strand_id
1 'polypeptide(L)'
;MGLVSVVVVATALFGCSRSPTTVDEVIERHTITMGGCAAIEAIQSIEIDLHITDPKFEVEGNYFAARPGKMRIDVSAGGERVFTEAFDGQKGWQWESKGAAQKAAT
;
A
#
# COMPACT_ATOMS: atom_id res chain seq x y z
N MET A 1 -13.32 47.69 -55.56
CA MET A 1 -12.21 47.66 -54.58
C MET A 1 -12.78 48.04 -53.22
N GLY A 2 -13.12 47.05 -52.40
CA GLY A 2 -13.56 47.24 -51.01
C GLY A 2 -12.91 46.15 -50.18
N LEU A 3 -12.09 46.56 -49.23
CA LEU A 3 -11.12 45.74 -48.48
C LEU A 3 -11.77 44.55 -47.78
N VAL A 4 -11.18 43.38 -47.97
CA VAL A 4 -11.48 42.15 -47.23
C VAL A 4 -10.86 42.23 -45.83
N SER A 5 -11.75 42.10 -44.84
CA SER A 5 -11.61 41.43 -43.54
C SER A 5 -10.22 40.91 -43.11
N VAL A 6 -9.77 41.28 -41.90
CA VAL A 6 -9.13 40.34 -40.97
C VAL A 6 -9.48 40.75 -39.53
N VAL A 7 -10.41 40.03 -38.89
CA VAL A 7 -10.54 40.03 -37.42
C VAL A 7 -9.49 39.04 -36.91
N VAL A 8 -8.44 39.56 -36.29
CA VAL A 8 -7.42 38.74 -35.61
C VAL A 8 -8.03 38.23 -34.32
N VAL A 9 -8.56 37.01 -34.34
CA VAL A 9 -8.89 36.28 -33.11
C VAL A 9 -7.56 35.77 -32.54
N ALA A 10 -7.03 36.49 -31.56
CA ALA A 10 -5.90 36.04 -30.78
C ALA A 10 -6.35 34.87 -29.89
N THR A 11 -6.16 33.65 -30.37
CA THR A 11 -6.19 32.45 -29.53
C THR A 11 -5.00 32.52 -28.60
N ALA A 12 -5.21 33.08 -27.40
CA ALA A 12 -4.27 32.95 -26.30
C ALA A 12 -4.10 31.46 -26.00
N LEU A 13 -2.99 30.90 -26.47
CA LEU A 13 -2.48 29.61 -26.03
C LEU A 13 -2.16 29.75 -24.54
N PHE A 14 -3.16 29.54 -23.69
CA PHE A 14 -2.92 29.17 -22.30
C PHE A 14 -2.30 27.77 -22.33
N GLY A 15 -1.00 27.72 -22.63
CA GLY A 15 -0.20 26.55 -22.38
C GLY A 15 -0.37 26.24 -20.90
N CYS A 16 -1.16 25.20 -20.60
CA CYS A 16 -1.31 24.71 -19.24
C CYS A 16 0.03 24.13 -18.82
N SER A 17 0.91 24.97 -18.28
CA SER A 17 2.04 24.55 -17.46
C SER A 17 1.47 23.99 -16.16
N ARG A 18 0.92 22.77 -16.23
CA ARG A 18 0.55 22.04 -15.03
C ARG A 18 1.86 21.73 -14.31
N SER A 19 2.02 22.28 -13.11
CA SER A 19 3.15 21.92 -12.27
C SER A 19 3.22 20.40 -12.10
N PRO A 20 4.42 19.80 -12.06
CA PRO A 20 4.57 18.38 -11.79
C PRO A 20 3.79 18.00 -10.53
N THR A 21 3.05 16.89 -10.58
CA THR A 21 2.30 16.40 -9.42
C THR A 21 3.27 16.05 -8.31
N THR A 22 3.02 16.60 -7.12
CA THR A 22 3.84 16.35 -5.94
C THR A 22 3.41 15.05 -5.25
N VAL A 23 4.29 14.49 -4.42
CA VAL A 23 3.95 13.31 -3.60
C VAL A 23 2.76 13.60 -2.69
N ASP A 24 2.72 14.79 -2.08
CA ASP A 24 1.64 15.20 -1.19
C ASP A 24 0.29 15.25 -1.92
N GLU A 25 0.27 15.78 -3.15
CA GLU A 25 -0.93 15.83 -3.99
C GLU A 25 -1.45 14.42 -4.36
N VAL A 26 -0.56 13.44 -4.55
CA VAL A 26 -0.95 12.05 -4.78
C VAL A 26 -1.59 11.45 -3.53
N ILE A 27 -0.94 11.64 -2.37
CA ILE A 27 -1.43 11.10 -1.09
C ILE A 27 -2.79 11.71 -0.75
N GLU A 28 -2.95 13.03 -0.92
CA GLU A 28 -4.20 13.73 -0.63
C GLU A 28 -5.35 13.22 -1.50
N ARG A 29 -5.15 13.13 -2.82
CA ARG A 29 -6.17 12.63 -3.74
C ARG A 29 -6.56 11.19 -3.46
N HIS A 30 -5.57 10.34 -3.16
CA HIS A 30 -5.83 8.96 -2.80
C HIS A 30 -6.64 8.87 -1.49
N THR A 31 -6.25 9.63 -0.46
CA THR A 31 -6.94 9.69 0.83
C THR A 31 -8.40 10.11 0.65
N ILE A 32 -8.68 11.14 -0.16
CA ILE A 32 -10.05 11.57 -0.48
C ILE A 32 -10.82 10.44 -1.17
N THR A 33 -10.21 9.79 -2.15
CA THR A 33 -10.84 8.70 -2.91
C THR A 33 -11.17 7.48 -2.04
N MET A 34 -10.34 7.21 -1.03
CA MET A 34 -10.55 6.13 -0.05
C MET A 34 -11.60 6.47 1.02
N GLY A 35 -12.30 7.61 0.92
CA GLY A 35 -13.33 8.04 1.87
C GLY A 35 -12.84 9.02 2.94
N GLY A 36 -11.62 9.53 2.81
CA GLY A 36 -11.02 10.50 3.72
C GLY A 36 -10.29 9.85 4.92
N CYS A 37 -9.49 10.67 5.61
CA CYS A 37 -8.66 10.23 6.74
C CYS A 37 -9.49 9.52 7.83
N ALA A 38 -10.67 10.07 8.19
CA ALA A 38 -11.53 9.46 9.21
C ALA A 38 -12.01 8.05 8.83
N ALA A 39 -12.29 7.78 7.55
CA ALA A 39 -12.71 6.46 7.09
C ALA A 39 -11.55 5.45 7.14
N ILE A 40 -10.36 5.87 6.73
CA ILE A 40 -9.15 5.04 6.80
C ILE A 40 -8.79 4.73 8.27
N GLU A 41 -8.80 5.73 9.14
CA GLU A 41 -8.47 5.55 10.57
C GLU A 41 -9.54 4.78 11.35
N ALA A 42 -10.78 4.72 10.86
CA ALA A 42 -11.84 3.90 11.47
C ALA A 42 -11.59 2.40 11.30
N ILE A 43 -10.78 1.97 10.34
CA ILE A 43 -10.45 0.55 10.10
C ILE A 43 -9.69 0.00 11.31
N GLN A 44 -10.31 -0.98 11.98
CA GLN A 44 -9.74 -1.62 13.17
C GLN A 44 -8.89 -2.83 12.85
N SER A 45 -9.14 -3.50 11.71
CA SER A 45 -8.38 -4.67 11.29
C SER A 45 -8.43 -4.87 9.78
N ILE A 46 -7.38 -5.49 9.25
CA ILE A 46 -7.27 -5.92 7.85
C ILE A 46 -6.77 -7.35 7.80
N GLU A 47 -7.19 -8.07 6.77
CA GLU A 47 -6.67 -9.37 6.37
C GLU A 47 -6.33 -9.30 4.88
N ILE A 48 -5.15 -9.79 4.50
CA ILE A 48 -4.62 -9.71 3.15
C ILE A 48 -4.03 -11.06 2.79
N ASP A 49 -4.52 -11.66 1.71
CA ASP A 49 -3.88 -12.79 1.06
C ASP A 49 -2.75 -12.25 0.15
N LEU A 50 -1.55 -12.75 0.37
CA LEU A 50 -0.32 -12.32 -0.27
C LEU A 50 0.21 -13.46 -1.12
N HIS A 51 0.52 -13.14 -2.38
CA HIS A 51 1.39 -13.98 -3.21
C HIS A 51 2.77 -13.31 -3.26
N ILE A 52 3.78 -13.97 -2.69
CA ILE A 52 5.12 -13.40 -2.50
C ILE A 52 6.09 -14.12 -3.44
N THR A 53 6.63 -13.37 -4.41
CA THR A 53 7.60 -13.88 -5.38
C THR A 53 8.94 -13.18 -5.20
N ASP A 54 9.99 -13.96 -5.01
CA ASP A 54 11.40 -13.56 -5.06
C ASP A 54 12.13 -14.44 -6.09
N PRO A 55 13.23 -14.00 -6.74
CA PRO A 55 13.98 -14.86 -7.66
C PRO A 55 14.38 -16.24 -7.11
N LYS A 56 14.43 -16.42 -5.78
CA LYS A 56 14.83 -17.67 -5.14
C LYS A 56 13.67 -18.52 -4.60
N PHE A 57 12.49 -17.93 -4.40
CA PHE A 57 11.36 -18.63 -3.80
C PHE A 57 10.03 -17.96 -4.14
N GLU A 58 8.96 -18.74 -4.04
CA GLU A 58 7.59 -18.30 -4.24
C GLU A 58 6.74 -18.93 -3.14
N VAL A 59 6.02 -18.10 -2.40
CA VAL A 59 5.24 -18.51 -1.23
C VAL A 59 3.94 -17.73 -1.14
N GLU A 60 2.97 -18.30 -0.46
CA GLU A 60 1.72 -17.63 -0.10
C GLU A 60 1.81 -17.09 1.33
N GLY A 61 1.09 -16.01 1.62
CA GLY A 61 1.00 -15.44 2.96
C GLY A 61 -0.41 -15.02 3.30
N ASN A 62 -0.82 -15.21 4.55
CA ASN A 62 -2.03 -14.60 5.10
C ASN A 62 -1.59 -13.58 6.15
N TYR A 63 -1.72 -12.29 5.82
CA TYR A 63 -1.34 -11.18 6.70
C TYR A 63 -2.57 -10.60 7.39
N PHE A 64 -2.53 -10.54 8.71
CA PHE A 64 -3.52 -9.90 9.55
C PHE A 64 -2.89 -8.76 10.34
N ALA A 65 -3.54 -7.61 10.38
CA ALA A 65 -3.16 -6.52 11.29
C ALA A 65 -4.41 -5.94 11.96
N ALA A 66 -4.29 -5.61 13.24
CA ALA A 66 -5.35 -5.01 14.03
C ALA A 66 -4.82 -3.90 14.93
N ARG A 67 -5.65 -2.88 15.18
CA ARG A 67 -5.32 -1.80 16.12
C ARG A 67 -5.68 -2.23 17.57
N PRO A 68 -4.90 -1.78 18.58
CA PRO A 68 -3.63 -1.07 18.46
C PRO A 68 -2.46 -2.04 18.20
N GLY A 69 -1.75 -1.82 17.10
CA GLY A 69 -0.42 -2.38 16.84
C GLY A 69 -0.30 -3.89 17.02
N LYS A 70 -1.27 -4.70 16.60
CA LYS A 70 -1.18 -6.16 16.55
C LYS A 70 -1.04 -6.61 15.11
N MET A 71 -0.25 -7.65 14.87
CA MET A 71 -0.16 -8.26 13.55
C MET A 71 0.23 -9.72 13.61
N ARG A 72 -0.07 -10.45 12.55
CA ARG A 72 0.39 -11.81 12.29
C ARG A 72 0.51 -12.03 10.79
N ILE A 73 1.56 -12.72 10.36
CA ILE A 73 1.64 -13.32 9.03
C ILE A 73 1.88 -14.81 9.18
N ASP A 74 1.08 -15.61 8.49
CA ASP A 74 1.35 -17.03 8.27
C ASP A 74 1.83 -17.20 6.82
N VAL A 75 3.00 -17.79 6.63
CA VAL A 75 3.60 -18.04 5.31
C VAL A 75 3.52 -19.52 5.01
N SER A 76 3.10 -19.85 3.79
CA SER A 76 2.93 -21.22 3.31
C SER A 76 3.69 -21.46 2.01
N ALA A 77 4.32 -22.62 1.89
CA ALA A 77 4.96 -23.10 0.68
C ALA A 77 4.34 -24.44 0.29
N GLY A 78 3.90 -24.59 -0.96
CA GLY A 78 3.23 -25.82 -1.42
C GLY A 78 1.94 -26.15 -0.65
N GLY A 79 1.25 -25.14 -0.12
CA GLY A 79 0.03 -25.30 0.69
C GLY A 79 0.27 -25.66 2.17
N GLU A 80 1.52 -25.80 2.60
CA GLU A 80 1.85 -26.06 4.00
C GLU A 80 2.45 -24.81 4.66
N ARG A 81 2.00 -24.50 5.87
CA ARG A 81 2.55 -23.40 6.66
C ARG A 81 4.01 -23.71 7.03
N VAL A 82 4.93 -22.86 6.60
CA VAL A 82 6.37 -22.97 6.86
C VAL A 82 6.86 -22.00 7.93
N PHE A 83 6.20 -20.84 8.06
CA PHE A 83 6.64 -19.78 8.96
C PHE A 83 5.44 -18.99 9.49
N THR A 84 5.57 -18.47 10.70
CA THR A 84 4.64 -17.52 11.29
C THR A 84 5.45 -16.43 11.98
N GLU A 85 5.12 -15.17 11.76
CA GLU A 85 5.62 -14.04 12.55
C GLU A 85 4.44 -13.24 13.08
N ALA A 86 4.52 -12.79 14.32
CA ALA A 86 3.44 -12.08 14.99
C ALA A 86 3.96 -11.07 16.01
N PHE A 87 3.19 -10.02 16.23
CA PHE A 87 3.37 -9.06 17.30
C PHE A 87 2.04 -8.87 18.02
N ASP A 88 2.02 -9.14 19.33
CA ASP A 88 0.79 -9.18 20.14
C ASP A 88 0.38 -7.82 20.72
N GLY A 89 1.10 -6.75 20.37
CA GLY A 89 0.98 -5.41 20.95
C GLY A 89 2.00 -5.12 22.05
N GLN A 90 2.76 -6.13 22.50
CA GLN A 90 3.82 -6.00 23.49
C GLN A 90 5.13 -6.64 23.05
N LYS A 91 5.07 -7.83 22.45
CA LYS A 91 6.23 -8.63 22.07
C LYS A 91 6.04 -9.29 20.71
N GLY A 92 7.15 -9.34 19.97
CA GLY A 92 7.24 -10.09 18.72
C GLY A 92 7.57 -11.54 19.00
N TRP A 93 7.04 -12.44 18.20
CA TRP A 93 7.40 -13.85 18.19
C TRP A 93 7.34 -14.41 16.77
N GLN A 94 8.11 -15.47 16.55
CA GLN A 94 8.16 -16.17 15.29
C GLN A 94 8.15 -17.68 15.52
N TRP A 95 7.64 -18.43 14.56
CA TRP A 95 7.53 -19.87 14.60
C TRP A 95 7.75 -20.51 13.23
N GLU A 96 8.86 -21.21 13.08
CA GLU A 96 9.14 -22.11 11.96
C GLU A 96 8.48 -23.46 12.14
N SER A 97 7.82 -23.99 11.10
CA SER A 97 7.24 -25.34 11.17
C SER A 97 8.36 -26.40 11.10
N LYS A 98 8.56 -27.09 12.23
CA LYS A 98 9.61 -28.11 12.48
C LYS A 98 11.06 -27.67 12.18
N GLY A 99 11.60 -26.82 13.04
CA GLY A 99 13.05 -26.60 13.11
C GLY A 99 13.48 -25.41 13.97
N ALA A 100 13.07 -25.36 15.24
CA ALA A 100 13.41 -24.35 16.26
C ALA A 100 12.50 -23.11 16.34
N ALA A 101 11.82 -22.98 17.48
CA ALA A 101 11.53 -21.66 18.01
C ALA A 101 12.86 -21.06 18.46
N GLN A 102 13.50 -20.27 17.61
CA GLN A 102 14.69 -19.54 18.01
C GLN A 102 14.25 -18.36 18.89
N LYS A 103 14.66 -18.40 20.16
CA LYS A 103 14.42 -17.31 21.13
C LYS A 103 14.90 -16.00 20.52
N ALA A 104 14.07 -14.96 20.61
CA ALA A 104 14.47 -13.59 20.33
C ALA A 104 15.73 -13.24 21.14
N ALA A 105 16.77 -12.77 20.47
CA ALA A 105 17.94 -12.18 21.12
C ALA A 105 17.48 -10.92 21.89
N THR A 106 18.02 -10.76 23.10
CA THR A 106 17.69 -9.68 24.05
C THR A 106 18.44 -8.41 23.71
#